data_AF-A0A7W1K2L8-F1
#
_entry.id   AF-A0A7W1K2L8-F1
#
_cell.length_a   1.000
_cell.length_b   1.000
_cell.length_c   1.000
_cell.angle_alpha   90.00
_cell.angle_beta   90.00
_cell.angle_gamma   90.00
#
_symmetry.space_group_name_H-M   'P 1'
#
loop_
_entity.id
_entity.type
_entity.pdbx_description
1 polymer ?
#
loop_
_entity_poly.entity_id
_entity_poly.type
_entity_poly.pdbx_seq_one_letter_code
_entity_poly.pdbx_strand_id
1 'polypeptide(L)' 'MAALTLAPGETKEATVTFDDAGTLEYACHVAGHYEGGMIGTLSVA' A
#
# COMPACT_ATOMS: atom_id res chain seq x y z
N MET A 1 0.52 -1.48 9.61
CA MET A 1 0.62 -1.12 8.19
C MET A 1 0.73 0.40 8.08
N ALA A 2 1.76 0.92 7.42
CA ALA A 2 1.87 2.36 7.20
C ALA A 2 0.75 2.81 6.22
N ALA A 3 0.06 3.90 6.55
CA ALA A 3 -0.94 4.51 5.68
C ALA A 3 -0.61 6.00 5.54
N LEU A 4 -0.42 6.44 4.30
CA LEU A 4 -0.13 7.83 3.96
C LEU A 4 -1.28 8.41 3.15
N THR A 5 -1.70 9.63 3.48
CA THR A 5 -2.60 10.41 2.63
C THR A 5 -1.77 11.22 1.65
N LEU A 6 -2.12 11.13 0.36
CA LEU A 6 -1.43 11.80 -0.74
C LEU A 6 -2.41 12.66 -1.53
N ALA A 7 -2.03 13.91 -1.80
CA ALA A 7 -2.69 14.73 -2.80
C ALA A 7 -2.28 14.30 -4.23
N PRO A 8 -3.07 14.61 -5.28
CA PRO A 8 -2.67 14.35 -6.66
C PRO A 8 -1.31 15.00 -7.00
N GLY A 9 -0.36 14.21 -7.48
CA GLY A 9 0.99 14.66 -7.81
C GLY A 9 1.95 14.76 -6.62
N GLU A 10 1.50 14.44 -5.40
CA GLU A 10 2.35 14.40 -4.21
C GLU A 10 3.11 13.07 -4.10
N THR A 11 4.37 13.14 -3.66
CA THR A 11 5.19 11.97 -3.34
C THR A 11 5.60 12.02 -1.87
N LYS A 12 5.46 10.90 -1.15
CA LYS A 12 5.96 10.71 0.22
C LYS A 12 6.71 9.38 0.32
N GLU A 13 7.55 9.26 1.34
CA GLU A 13 8.31 8.05 1.63
C GLU A 13 7.80 7.38 2.91
N ALA A 14 7.84 6.04 2.94
CA ALA A 14 7.60 5.24 4.13
C ALA A 14 8.63 4.12 4.20
N THR A 15 9.06 3.79 5.42
CA THR A 15 9.87 2.61 5.71
C THR A 15 9.04 1.63 6.52
N VAL A 16 9.00 0.37 6.08
CA VAL A 16 8.25 -0.70 6.74
C VAL A 16 9.19 -1.86 7.00
N THR A 17 9.16 -2.38 8.23
CA THR A 17 9.78 -3.65 8.60
C THR A 17 8.69 -4.70 8.66
N PHE A 18 8.93 -5.87 8.07
CA PHE A 18 8.01 -7.00 8.08
C PHE A 18 8.52 -8.05 9.06
N ASP A 19 7.64 -8.50 9.96
CA ASP A 19 7.98 -9.48 10.99
C ASP A 19 7.90 -10.92 10.47
N ASP A 20 7.04 -11.15 9.45
CA ASP A 20 6.75 -12.46 8.89
C ASP A 20 6.94 -12.48 7.36
N ALA A 21 7.32 -13.64 6.84
CA ALA A 21 7.32 -13.90 5.40
C ALA A 21 5.90 -14.17 4.88
N GLY A 22 5.63 -13.80 3.63
CA GLY A 22 4.34 -14.03 2.98
C GLY A 22 4.04 -13.04 1.86
N THR A 23 2.87 -13.22 1.25
CA THR A 23 2.33 -12.29 0.26
C THR A 23 1.40 -11.31 0.94
N LEU A 24 1.64 -10.02 0.75
CA LEU A 24 0.89 -8.91 1.31
C LEU A 24 0.30 -8.05 0.20
N GLU A 25 -0.80 -7.36 0.48
CA GLU A 25 -1.39 -6.36 -0.40
C GLU A 25 -1.09 -4.95 0.12
N TYR A 26 -0.73 -4.05 -0.78
CA TYR A 26 -0.73 -2.62 -0.53
C TYR A 26 -1.78 -1.98 -1.45
N ALA A 27 -2.64 -1.14 -0.89
CA ALA A 27 -3.77 -0.61 -1.64
C ALA A 27 -4.18 0.78 -1.14
N CYS A 28 -4.99 1.46 -1.96
CA CYS A 28 -5.61 2.71 -1.57
C CYS A 28 -6.93 2.47 -0.84
N HIS A 29 -7.08 3.05 0.36
CA HIS A 29 -8.28 2.93 1.18
C HIS A 29 -9.38 3.94 0.85
N VAL A 30 -9.22 4.76 -0.19
CA VAL A 30 -10.29 5.64 -0.67
C VAL A 30 -11.39 4.76 -1.28
N ALA A 31 -12.65 5.01 -0.91
CA ALA A 31 -13.77 4.21 -1.36
C ALA A 31 -13.80 4.07 -2.90
N GLY A 32 -13.92 2.84 -3.40
CA GLY A 32 -13.95 2.52 -4.82
C GLY A 32 -12.57 2.45 -5.51
N HIS A 33 -11.49 2.90 -4.86
CA HIS A 33 -10.16 2.85 -5.48
C HIS A 33 -9.58 1.43 -5.45
N TYR A 34 -9.78 0.69 -4.36
CA TYR A 34 -9.36 -0.71 -4.26
C TYR A 34 -10.06 -1.56 -5.33
N GLU A 35 -11.39 -1.49 -5.39
CA GLU A 35 -12.23 -2.21 -6.36
C GLU A 35 -11.96 -1.73 -7.80
N GLY A 36 -11.56 -0.47 -7.97
CA GLY A 36 -11.09 0.10 -9.23
C GLY A 36 -9.69 -0.35 -9.64
N GLY A 37 -9.00 -1.16 -8.82
CA GLY A 37 -7.71 -1.77 -9.14
C GLY A 37 -6.48 -1.03 -8.59
N MET A 38 -6.65 -0.08 -7.67
CA MET A 38 -5.54 0.58 -6.97
C MET A 38 -5.00 -0.30 -5.84
N ILE A 39 -4.52 -1.48 -6.23
CA ILE A 39 -3.97 -2.54 -5.39
C ILE A 39 -2.69 -3.07 -6.05
N GLY A 40 -1.71 -3.43 -5.23
CA GLY A 40 -0.55 -4.20 -5.65
C GLY A 40 -0.19 -5.25 -4.61
N THR A 41 0.55 -6.27 -5.05
CA THR A 41 1.04 -7.34 -4.18
C THR A 41 2.53 -7.16 -3.91
N LEU A 42 2.94 -7.53 -2.70
CA LEU A 42 4.32 -7.57 -2.25
C LEU A 42 4.60 -8.97 -1.72
N SER A 43 5.70 -9.58 -2.17
CA SER A 43 6.20 -10.84 -1.62
C SER A 43 7.35 -10.55 -0.67
N VAL A 44 7.21 -10.96 0.58
CA VAL A 44 8.26 -10.94 1.61
C VAL A 44 8.74 -12.38 1.80
N ALA A 45 10.04 -12.64 1.65
CA ALA A 45 10.64 -13.97 1.70
C ALA A 45 11.78 -14.02 2.72
#